data_AF-A0A956T6W7-F1
#
_entry.id   AF-A0A956T6W7-F1
#
_cell.length_a   1.000
_cell.length_b   1.000
_cell.length_c   1.000
_cell.angle_alpha   90.00
_cell.angle_beta   90.00
_cell.angle_gamma   90.00
#
_symmetry.space_group_name_H-M   'P 1'
#
loop_
_entity.id
_entity.type
_entity.pdbx_description
1 polymer ?
#
loop_
_entity_poly.entity_id
_entity_poly.type
_entity_poly.pdbx_seq_one_letter_code
_entity_poly.pdbx_strand_id
1 'polypeptide(L)'
;MAIKELDFKSIEDVFKYAIMVENRGYEFYTNAAERMTNETAKMFFNEFAEEEREHKRILAELYKSWRREGNWNESLLKEERTPGFDIHDPIIGQAIRKGLASSSFDTTAVDIAIVLEKEASAFYKEAATKVEDAELKKILNWLSTWEDDHYRYMVELNDSLREDYWHDNGFWPF
;
A
#
# COMPACT_ATOMS: atom_id res chain seq x y z
N MET A 1 5.47 8.58 -12.90
CA MET A 1 5.93 8.02 -14.20
C MET A 1 4.66 7.63 -14.95
N ALA A 2 4.46 8.08 -16.20
CA ALA A 2 3.20 7.82 -16.91
C ALA A 2 3.03 6.32 -17.13
N ILE A 3 1.86 5.78 -16.79
CA ILE A 3 1.45 4.40 -17.09
C ILE A 3 1.48 4.28 -18.62
N LYS A 4 2.63 3.85 -19.15
CA LYS A 4 2.77 3.41 -20.54
C LYS A 4 1.80 2.24 -20.70
N GLU A 5 1.03 2.24 -21.78
CA GLU A 5 0.00 1.24 -22.07
C GLU A 5 0.41 -0.16 -21.59
N LEU A 6 -0.25 -0.63 -20.53
CA LEU A 6 -0.07 -1.99 -20.05
C LEU A 6 -0.54 -2.94 -21.16
N ASP A 7 0.41 -3.56 -21.86
CA ASP A 7 0.21 -4.61 -22.87
C ASP A 7 0.61 -5.95 -22.24
N PHE A 8 -0.31 -6.55 -21.49
CA PHE A 8 -0.11 -7.88 -20.93
C PHE A 8 -0.47 -8.94 -21.96
N LYS A 9 0.52 -9.75 -22.35
CA LYS A 9 0.35 -10.80 -23.36
C LYS A 9 -0.11 -12.13 -22.76
N SER A 10 -0.07 -12.25 -21.45
CA SER A 10 -0.44 -13.46 -20.72
C SER A 10 -0.82 -13.18 -19.27
N ILE A 11 -1.54 -14.12 -18.65
CA ILE A 11 -1.80 -14.15 -17.20
C ILE A 11 -0.48 -14.13 -16.41
N GLU A 12 0.55 -14.83 -16.91
CA GLU A 12 1.88 -14.86 -16.27
C GLU A 12 2.53 -13.47 -16.23
N ASP A 13 2.37 -12.64 -17.27
CA ASP A 13 2.91 -11.28 -17.28
C ASP A 13 2.23 -10.39 -16.23
N VAL A 14 0.90 -10.55 -16.05
CA VAL A 14 0.14 -9.83 -15.02
C VAL A 14 0.66 -10.18 -13.63
N PHE A 15 0.84 -11.47 -13.32
CA PHE A 15 1.35 -11.90 -12.02
C PHE A 15 2.77 -11.45 -11.75
N LYS A 16 3.66 -11.52 -12.75
CA LYS A 16 5.04 -11.03 -12.60
C LYS A 16 5.07 -9.54 -12.29
N TYR A 17 4.23 -8.76 -12.97
CA TYR A 17 4.15 -7.32 -12.73
C TYR A 17 3.53 -7.01 -11.37
N ALA A 18 2.44 -7.68 -10.99
CA ALA A 18 1.82 -7.53 -9.68
C ALA A 18 2.80 -7.84 -8.54
N ILE A 19 3.50 -8.97 -8.60
CA ILE A 19 4.53 -9.34 -7.61
C ILE A 19 5.66 -8.30 -7.55
N MET A 20 6.05 -7.71 -8.69
CA MET A 20 7.05 -6.64 -8.72
C MET A 20 6.54 -5.37 -8.04
N VAL A 21 5.27 -5.00 -8.22
CA VAL A 21 4.64 -3.85 -7.55
C VAL A 21 4.66 -4.04 -6.03
N GLU A 22 4.14 -5.16 -5.52
CA GLU A 22 4.17 -5.48 -4.08
C GLU A 22 5.60 -5.55 -3.53
N ASN A 23 6.55 -6.08 -4.30
CA ASN A 23 7.94 -6.12 -3.87
C ASN A 23 8.57 -4.72 -3.76
N ARG A 24 8.18 -3.79 -4.63
CA ARG A 24 8.62 -2.39 -4.55
C ARG A 24 8.04 -1.70 -3.32
N GLY A 25 6.76 -1.92 -3.02
CA GLY A 25 6.12 -1.47 -1.77
C GLY A 25 6.85 -2.01 -0.55
N TYR A 26 6.98 -3.34 -0.46
CA TYR A 26 7.70 -4.03 0.61
C TYR A 26 9.11 -3.49 0.86
N GLU A 27 9.93 -3.38 -0.19
CA GLU A 27 11.30 -2.86 -0.07
C GLU A 27 11.31 -1.41 0.39
N PHE A 28 10.40 -0.58 -0.10
CA PHE A 28 10.30 0.80 0.32
C PHE A 28 9.95 0.90 1.82
N TYR A 29 8.89 0.25 2.26
CA TYR A 29 8.43 0.30 3.65
C TYR A 29 9.49 -0.24 4.62
N THR A 30 10.13 -1.36 4.26
CA THR A 30 11.24 -1.94 5.05
C THR A 30 12.40 -0.95 5.19
N ASN A 31 12.87 -0.36 4.09
CA ASN A 31 13.98 0.60 4.12
C ASN A 31 13.62 1.91 4.82
N ALA A 32 12.37 2.35 4.73
CA ALA A 32 11.89 3.51 5.46
C ALA A 32 11.91 3.23 6.96
N ALA A 33 11.33 2.10 7.41
CA ALA A 33 11.32 1.68 8.82
C ALA A 33 12.72 1.57 9.42
N GLU A 34 13.70 1.01 8.68
CA GLU A 34 15.10 0.90 9.11
C GLU A 34 15.77 2.25 9.38
N ARG A 35 15.29 3.32 8.73
CA ARG A 35 15.85 4.67 8.83
C ARG A 35 15.10 5.56 9.81
N MET A 36 13.93 5.13 10.29
CA MET A 36 13.17 5.85 11.31
C MET A 36 13.91 5.79 12.65
N THR A 37 14.02 6.93 13.33
CA THR A 37 14.59 7.01 14.68
C THR A 37 13.52 6.93 15.77
N ASN A 38 12.29 7.33 15.44
CA ASN A 38 11.14 7.20 16.32
C ASN A 38 10.53 5.78 16.22
N GLU A 39 10.39 5.10 17.36
CA GLU A 39 9.88 3.72 17.39
C GLU A 39 8.43 3.60 16.89
N THR A 40 7.57 4.59 17.12
CA THR A 40 6.20 4.59 16.61
C THR A 40 6.17 4.74 15.09
N ALA A 41 6.98 5.65 14.53
CA ALA A 41 7.13 5.78 13.07
C ALA A 41 7.71 4.50 12.44
N LYS A 42 8.67 3.86 13.11
CA LYS A 42 9.24 2.58 12.68
C LYS A 42 8.20 1.46 12.68
N MET A 43 7.42 1.33 13.75
CA MET A 43 6.33 0.36 13.84
C MET A 43 5.30 0.57 12.73
N PHE A 44 4.95 1.83 12.47
CA PHE A 44 4.03 2.20 11.40
C PHE A 44 4.49 1.70 10.03
N PHE A 45 5.73 2.01 9.60
CA PHE A 45 6.25 1.55 8.32
C PHE A 45 6.45 0.03 8.27
N ASN A 46 6.76 -0.63 9.39
CA ASN A 46 6.87 -2.09 9.43
C ASN A 46 5.53 -2.80 9.21
N GLU A 47 4.41 -2.22 9.67
CA GLU A 47 3.09 -2.81 9.46
C GLU A 47 2.73 -2.84 7.98
N PHE A 48 2.88 -1.71 7.30
CA PHE A 48 2.68 -1.65 5.84
C PHE A 48 3.65 -2.58 5.10
N ALA A 49 4.90 -2.71 5.55
CA ALA A 49 5.81 -3.71 4.97
C ALA A 49 5.26 -5.14 5.09
N GLU A 50 4.66 -5.52 6.22
CA GLU A 50 4.10 -6.86 6.38
C GLU A 50 2.80 -7.06 5.57
N GLU A 51 2.00 -6.01 5.36
CA GLU A 51 0.84 -6.05 4.44
C GLU A 51 1.29 -6.33 2.98
N GLU A 52 2.24 -5.55 2.46
CA GLU A 52 2.83 -5.77 1.12
C GLU A 52 3.45 -7.16 0.96
N ARG A 53 4.09 -7.64 2.02
CA ARG A 53 4.67 -8.99 2.06
C ARG A 53 3.60 -10.06 1.96
N GLU A 54 2.47 -9.89 2.64
CA GLU A 54 1.34 -10.82 2.58
C GLU A 54 0.67 -10.77 1.21
N HIS A 55 0.48 -9.59 0.60
CA HIS A 55 0.00 -9.47 -0.78
C HIS A 55 0.89 -10.23 -1.76
N LYS A 56 2.22 -10.03 -1.68
CA LYS A 56 3.19 -10.77 -2.49
C LYS A 56 3.08 -12.28 -2.28
N ARG A 57 2.91 -12.73 -1.03
CA ARG A 57 2.75 -14.15 -0.70
C ARG A 57 1.48 -14.71 -1.33
N ILE A 58 0.34 -14.02 -1.20
CA ILE A 58 -0.94 -14.40 -1.77
C ILE A 58 -0.84 -14.51 -3.29
N LEU A 59 -0.28 -13.51 -3.96
CA LEU A 59 -0.05 -13.52 -5.42
C LEU A 59 0.81 -14.71 -5.85
N ALA A 60 1.89 -15.00 -5.13
CA ALA A 60 2.77 -16.12 -5.45
C ALA A 60 2.06 -17.48 -5.29
N GLU A 61 1.25 -17.66 -4.25
CA GLU A 61 0.50 -18.90 -4.03
C GLU A 61 -0.66 -19.06 -5.04
N LEU A 62 -1.37 -17.97 -5.37
CA LEU A 62 -2.39 -17.97 -6.44
C LEU A 62 -1.77 -18.33 -7.80
N TYR A 63 -0.63 -17.75 -8.14
CA TYR A 63 0.09 -18.05 -9.37
C TYR A 63 0.52 -19.53 -9.44
N LYS A 64 1.04 -20.09 -8.34
CA LYS A 64 1.41 -21.51 -8.25
C LYS A 64 0.18 -22.42 -8.41
N SER A 65 -0.92 -22.10 -7.75
CA SER A 65 -2.19 -22.86 -7.85
C SER A 65 -2.68 -22.90 -9.29
N TRP A 66 -2.78 -21.73 -9.93
CA TRP A 66 -3.21 -21.60 -11.32
C TRP A 66 -2.30 -22.35 -12.28
N ARG A 67 -0.97 -22.23 -12.13
CA ARG A 67 0.01 -22.92 -12.98
C ARG A 67 -0.03 -24.44 -12.88
N ARG A 68 -0.30 -24.99 -11.70
CA ARG A 68 -0.24 -26.44 -11.45
C ARG A 68 -1.58 -27.12 -11.72
N GLU A 69 -2.67 -26.49 -11.30
CA GLU A 69 -3.98 -27.13 -11.19
C GLU A 69 -5.02 -26.52 -12.13
N GLY A 70 -4.72 -25.36 -12.75
CA GLY A 70 -5.67 -24.62 -13.58
C GLY A 70 -6.83 -24.05 -12.76
N ASN A 71 -6.70 -23.98 -11.44
CA ASN A 71 -7.70 -23.46 -10.52
C ASN A 71 -7.14 -22.27 -9.72
N TRP A 72 -8.06 -21.47 -9.17
CA TRP A 72 -7.75 -20.36 -8.29
C TRP A 72 -8.11 -20.76 -6.87
N ASN A 73 -7.17 -20.63 -5.93
CA ASN A 73 -7.46 -20.86 -4.53
C ASN A 73 -8.05 -19.59 -3.90
N GLU A 74 -9.34 -19.34 -4.14
CA GLU A 74 -10.06 -18.15 -3.68
C GLU A 74 -10.03 -17.98 -2.15
N SER A 75 -9.84 -19.05 -1.38
CA SER A 75 -9.73 -18.99 0.09
C SER A 75 -8.54 -18.15 0.60
N LEU A 76 -7.59 -17.82 -0.29
CA LEU A 76 -6.48 -16.93 0.02
C LEU A 76 -6.89 -15.45 0.05
N LEU A 77 -7.99 -15.07 -0.60
CA LEU A 77 -8.49 -13.70 -0.62
C LEU A 77 -9.27 -13.44 0.67
N LYS A 78 -8.56 -13.00 1.71
CA LYS A 78 -9.19 -12.64 2.99
C LYS A 78 -10.01 -11.35 2.84
N GLU A 79 -11.19 -11.32 3.44
CA GLU A 79 -12.06 -10.14 3.49
C GLU A 79 -11.74 -9.19 4.65
N GLU A 80 -11.03 -9.66 5.68
CA GLU A 80 -10.66 -8.85 6.83
C GLU A 80 -9.65 -7.77 6.43
N ARG A 81 -10.12 -6.52 6.42
CA ARG A 81 -9.34 -5.30 6.22
C ARG A 81 -9.25 -4.58 7.54
N THR A 82 -8.31 -4.99 8.37
CA THR A 82 -7.98 -4.21 9.56
C THR A 82 -6.60 -3.62 9.34
N PRO A 83 -6.51 -2.33 8.99
CA PRO A 83 -5.24 -1.63 9.16
C PRO A 83 -4.81 -1.85 10.61
N GLY A 84 -3.57 -2.29 10.85
CA GLY A 84 -3.06 -2.50 12.21
C GLY A 84 -3.16 -1.24 13.09
N PHE A 85 -3.38 -0.07 12.49
CA PHE A 85 -3.49 1.21 13.17
C PHE A 85 -4.64 2.08 12.62
N ASP A 86 -5.55 2.49 13.50
CA ASP A 86 -6.57 3.51 13.20
C ASP A 86 -6.02 4.92 13.44
N ILE A 87 -5.92 5.75 12.40
CA ILE A 87 -5.50 7.16 12.52
C ILE A 87 -6.48 8.01 13.33
N HIS A 88 -7.74 7.60 13.42
CA HIS A 88 -8.76 8.30 14.18
C HIS A 88 -8.73 7.94 15.67
N ASP A 89 -8.00 6.89 16.07
CA ASP A 89 -7.78 6.61 17.48
C ASP A 89 -7.02 7.79 18.10
N PRO A 90 -7.59 8.44 19.14
CA PRO A 90 -7.00 9.66 19.70
C PRO A 90 -5.59 9.47 20.28
N ILE A 91 -5.24 8.24 20.68
CA ILE A 91 -3.97 7.91 21.32
C ILE A 91 -2.99 7.41 20.26
N ILE A 92 -3.37 6.39 19.51
CA ILE A 92 -2.53 5.74 18.50
C ILE A 92 -2.28 6.72 17.34
N GLY A 93 -3.33 7.35 16.82
CA GLY A 93 -3.22 8.32 15.73
C GLY A 93 -2.33 9.50 16.09
N GLN A 94 -2.47 10.06 17.30
CA GLN A 94 -1.58 11.14 17.76
C GLN A 94 -0.13 10.67 17.91
N ALA A 95 0.11 9.47 18.44
CA ALA A 95 1.45 8.92 18.61
C ALA A 95 2.15 8.72 17.25
N ILE A 96 1.42 8.20 16.26
CA ILE A 96 1.90 8.04 14.88
C ILE A 96 2.27 9.40 14.29
N ARG A 97 1.38 10.40 14.36
CA ARG A 97 1.65 11.73 13.80
C ARG A 97 2.86 12.40 14.45
N LYS A 98 2.97 12.38 15.78
CA LYS A 98 4.15 12.90 16.48
C LYS A 98 5.43 12.16 16.12
N GLY A 99 5.34 10.85 15.92
CA GLY A 99 6.47 10.03 15.48
C GLY A 99 6.95 10.42 14.08
N LEU A 100 6.02 10.59 13.14
CA LEU A 100 6.30 10.92 11.74
C LEU A 100 6.64 12.39 11.50
N ALA A 101 6.31 13.28 12.44
CA ALA A 101 6.75 14.67 12.42
C ALA A 101 8.18 14.87 12.96
N SER A 102 8.90 13.78 13.32
CA SER A 102 10.20 13.90 13.98
C SER A 102 11.32 14.39 13.06
N SER A 103 11.17 14.22 11.74
CA SER A 103 12.17 14.65 10.76
C SER A 103 11.56 14.96 9.39
N SER A 104 12.30 15.71 8.56
CA SER A 104 11.93 15.92 7.15
C SER A 104 12.00 14.64 6.32
N PHE A 105 12.81 13.66 6.76
CA PHE A 105 12.87 12.36 6.09
C PHE A 105 11.57 11.57 6.30
N ASP A 106 11.05 11.57 7.52
CA ASP A 106 9.84 10.83 7.91
C ASP A 106 8.62 11.33 7.11
N THR A 107 8.43 12.65 7.05
CA THR A 107 7.37 13.27 6.24
C THR A 107 7.53 13.01 4.74
N THR A 108 8.76 13.06 4.22
CA THR A 108 9.04 12.71 2.82
C THR A 108 8.75 11.22 2.55
N ALA A 109 8.98 10.33 3.51
CA ALA A 109 8.65 8.92 3.37
C ALA A 109 7.14 8.72 3.24
N VAL A 110 6.31 9.46 3.99
CA VAL A 110 4.85 9.44 3.81
C VAL A 110 4.45 9.93 2.41
N ASP A 111 5.05 11.02 1.91
CA ASP A 111 4.78 11.49 0.54
C ASP A 111 5.15 10.44 -0.54
N ILE A 112 6.24 9.70 -0.36
CA ILE A 112 6.63 8.62 -1.27
C ILE A 112 5.62 7.46 -1.18
N ALA A 113 5.19 7.10 0.03
CA ALA A 113 4.19 6.06 0.26
C ALA A 113 2.91 6.37 -0.54
N ILE A 114 2.37 7.59 -0.41
CA ILE A 114 1.20 8.07 -1.18
C ILE A 114 1.36 7.83 -2.68
N VAL A 115 2.53 8.11 -3.24
CA VAL A 115 2.79 7.92 -4.67
C VAL A 115 2.79 6.44 -5.04
N LEU A 116 3.43 5.59 -4.22
CA LEU A 116 3.49 4.15 -4.47
C LEU A 116 2.09 3.52 -4.41
N GLU A 117 1.33 3.79 -3.35
CA GLU A 117 -0.03 3.26 -3.16
C GLU A 117 -0.96 3.68 -4.30
N LYS A 118 -0.88 4.96 -4.70
CA LYS A 118 -1.65 5.48 -5.83
C LYS A 118 -1.29 4.80 -7.14
N GLU A 119 0.00 4.60 -7.41
CA GLU A 119 0.47 3.92 -8.62
C GLU A 119 0.04 2.44 -8.62
N ALA A 120 0.11 1.76 -7.47
CA ALA A 120 -0.30 0.35 -7.32
C ALA A 120 -1.82 0.19 -7.50
N SER A 121 -2.63 0.99 -6.80
CA SER A 121 -4.09 1.00 -6.95
C SER A 121 -4.53 1.28 -8.40
N ALA A 122 -3.92 2.28 -9.04
CA ALA A 122 -4.21 2.60 -10.44
C ALA A 122 -3.83 1.45 -11.38
N PHE A 123 -2.69 0.81 -11.16
CA PHE A 123 -2.26 -0.37 -11.91
C PHE A 123 -3.28 -1.50 -11.79
N TYR A 124 -3.66 -1.90 -10.58
CA TYR A 124 -4.59 -3.00 -10.36
C TYR A 124 -5.97 -2.73 -10.95
N LYS A 125 -6.48 -1.51 -10.77
CA LYS A 125 -7.74 -1.07 -11.36
C LYS A 125 -7.71 -1.14 -12.88
N GLU A 126 -6.63 -0.67 -13.52
CA GLU A 126 -6.50 -0.72 -14.98
C GLU A 126 -6.37 -2.17 -15.47
N ALA A 127 -5.50 -2.97 -14.84
CA ALA A 127 -5.29 -4.37 -15.20
C ALA A 127 -6.60 -5.18 -15.10
N ALA A 128 -7.42 -4.95 -14.08
CA ALA A 128 -8.71 -5.60 -13.92
C ALA A 128 -9.66 -5.36 -15.10
N THR A 129 -9.57 -4.19 -15.77
CA THR A 129 -10.38 -3.90 -16.97
C THR A 129 -9.90 -4.61 -18.23
N LYS A 130 -8.62 -4.98 -18.28
CA LYS A 130 -7.94 -5.54 -19.47
C LYS A 130 -7.91 -7.06 -19.51
N VAL A 131 -8.12 -7.72 -18.36
CA VAL A 131 -8.12 -9.20 -18.29
C VAL A 131 -9.51 -9.78 -18.60
N GLU A 132 -9.51 -10.88 -19.35
CA GLU A 132 -10.74 -11.64 -19.67
C GLU A 132 -11.11 -12.63 -18.55
N ASP A 133 -10.11 -13.28 -17.94
CA ASP A 133 -10.30 -14.26 -16.88
C ASP A 133 -11.01 -13.64 -15.67
N ALA A 134 -12.17 -14.20 -15.32
CA ALA A 134 -13.06 -13.65 -14.31
C ALA A 134 -12.45 -13.72 -12.90
N GLU A 135 -11.66 -14.74 -12.61
CA GLU A 135 -11.05 -14.93 -11.29
C GLU A 135 -9.82 -14.04 -11.12
N LEU A 136 -8.99 -13.92 -12.16
CA LEU A 136 -7.92 -12.94 -12.19
C LEU A 136 -8.48 -11.52 -12.01
N LYS A 137 -9.61 -11.21 -12.65
CA LYS A 137 -10.30 -9.93 -12.45
C LYS A 137 -10.72 -9.70 -10.99
N LYS A 138 -11.22 -10.73 -10.29
CA LYS A 138 -11.54 -10.61 -8.85
C LYS A 138 -10.29 -10.35 -8.02
N ILE A 139 -9.19 -11.06 -8.27
CA ILE A 139 -7.92 -10.88 -7.56
C ILE A 139 -7.38 -9.45 -7.73
N LEU A 140 -7.39 -8.93 -8.97
CA LEU A 140 -6.93 -7.58 -9.26
C LEU A 140 -7.84 -6.51 -8.64
N ASN A 141 -9.16 -6.72 -8.63
CA ASN A 141 -10.08 -5.80 -7.92
C ASN A 141 -9.87 -5.85 -6.40
N TRP A 142 -9.60 -7.03 -5.83
CA TRP A 142 -9.29 -7.18 -4.41
C TRP A 142 -8.04 -6.36 -4.05
N LEU A 143 -6.92 -6.53 -4.77
CA LEU A 143 -5.70 -5.73 -4.57
C LEU A 143 -5.96 -4.24 -4.80
N SER A 144 -6.64 -3.88 -5.89
CA SER A 144 -6.97 -2.48 -6.17
C SER A 144 -7.70 -1.79 -5.02
N THR A 145 -8.52 -2.53 -4.27
CA THR A 145 -9.24 -1.94 -3.14
C THR A 145 -8.35 -1.81 -1.90
N TRP A 146 -7.46 -2.77 -1.65
CA TRP A 146 -6.45 -2.66 -0.58
C TRP A 146 -5.54 -1.46 -0.80
N GLU A 147 -4.97 -1.33 -2.00
CA GLU A 147 -4.05 -0.21 -2.30
C GLU A 147 -4.77 1.14 -2.33
N ASP A 148 -6.07 1.19 -2.66
CA ASP A 148 -6.85 2.42 -2.54
C ASP A 148 -7.08 2.80 -1.06
N ASP A 149 -7.33 1.81 -0.19
CA ASP A 149 -7.45 2.04 1.25
C ASP A 149 -6.11 2.52 1.85
N HIS A 150 -4.97 1.91 1.48
CA HIS A 150 -3.63 2.39 1.86
C HIS A 150 -3.37 3.83 1.38
N TYR A 151 -3.65 4.12 0.11
CA TYR A 151 -3.49 5.45 -0.47
C TYR A 151 -4.30 6.49 0.31
N ARG A 152 -5.59 6.22 0.56
CA ARG A 152 -6.47 7.14 1.28
C ARG A 152 -6.00 7.36 2.71
N TYR A 153 -5.59 6.31 3.40
CA TYR A 153 -5.02 6.39 4.74
C TYR A 153 -3.78 7.31 4.76
N MET A 154 -2.84 7.10 3.83
CA MET A 154 -1.61 7.88 3.76
C MET A 154 -1.86 9.36 3.43
N VAL A 155 -2.85 9.65 2.56
CA VAL A 155 -3.28 11.02 2.26
C VAL A 155 -3.83 11.69 3.52
N GLU A 156 -4.74 11.03 4.23
CA GLU A 156 -5.36 11.59 5.43
C GLU A 156 -4.35 11.83 6.56
N LEU A 157 -3.42 10.88 6.73
CA LEU A 157 -2.29 11.01 7.65
C LEU A 157 -1.42 12.23 7.30
N ASN A 158 -1.08 12.41 6.02
CA ASN A 158 -0.25 13.52 5.55
C ASN A 158 -0.95 14.88 5.71
N ASP A 159 -2.26 14.94 5.44
CA ASP A 159 -3.05 16.15 5.68
C ASP A 159 -3.06 16.50 7.18
N SER A 160 -3.25 15.51 8.05
CA SER A 160 -3.19 15.71 9.50
C SER A 160 -1.80 16.15 9.99
N LEU A 161 -0.72 15.62 9.41
CA LEU A 161 0.66 16.05 9.71
C LEU A 161 0.89 17.52 9.34
N ARG A 162 0.32 17.97 8.21
CA ARG A 162 0.41 19.37 7.75
C ARG A 162 -0.39 20.31 8.65
N GLU A 163 -1.58 19.89 9.07
CA GLU A 163 -2.42 20.64 10.01
C GLU A 163 -1.71 20.82 11.35
N ASP A 164 -1.17 19.73 11.94
CA ASP A 164 -0.40 19.78 13.18
C ASP A 164 0.81 20.72 13.04
N TYR A 165 1.54 20.66 11.92
CA TYR A 165 2.66 21.57 11.64
C TYR A 165 2.22 23.03 11.56
N TRP A 166 1.11 23.36 10.89
CA TRP A 166 0.61 24.74 10.81
C TRP A 166 0.13 25.26 12.16
N HIS A 167 -0.53 24.42 12.96
CA HIS A 167 -0.94 24.75 14.32
C HIS A 167 0.27 25.05 15.21
N ASP A 168 1.27 24.17 15.23
CA ASP A 168 2.45 24.31 16.08
C ASP A 168 3.31 25.53 15.71
N ASN A 169 3.28 25.96 14.45
CA ASN A 169 4.03 27.11 13.96
C ASN A 169 3.20 28.41 13.88
N GLY A 170 1.95 28.40 14.34
CA GLY A 170 1.11 29.60 14.42
C GLY A 170 0.69 30.20 13.07
N PHE A 171 0.62 29.38 12.01
CA PHE A 171 0.23 29.80 10.66
C PHE A 171 -1.25 29.62 10.34
N TRP A 172 -2.10 29.39 11.35
CA TRP A 172 -3.52 29.13 11.16
C TRP A 172 -4.29 30.36 10.64
N PRO A 173 -4.98 30.29 9.49
CA PRO A 173 -5.85 31.37 9.05
C PRO A 173 -7.08 31.43 9.97
N PHE A 174 -7.36 32.64 10.45
CA PHE A 174 -8.46 33.00 11.37
C PHE A 174 -9.84 32.53 10.89
#